data_AF-A0A918QUS5-F1
#
_entry.id   AF-A0A918QUS5-F1
#
_cell.length_a   1.000
_cell.length_b   1.000
_cell.length_c   1.000
_cell.angle_alpha   90.00
_cell.angle_beta   90.00
_cell.angle_gamma   90.00
#
_symmetry.space_group_name_H-M   'P 1'
#
loop_
_entity.id
_entity.type
_entity.pdbx_description
1 polymer ?
#
loop_
_entity_poly.entity_id
_entity_poly.type
_entity_poly.pdbx_seq_one_letter_code
_entity_poly.pdbx_strand_id
1 'polypeptide(L)'
;MKLPRVECSACGRSIAAGPVAGRLSKGRVWRHDPPGRPPGSALVSCLGSLAIVDLPLPARQMELPADPGEPDPDGADALPLF
;
A
#
# COMPACT_ATOMS: atom_id res chain seq x y z
N MET A 1 -9.13 1.42 -11.15
CA MET A 1 -9.72 1.83 -9.86
C MET A 1 -9.18 3.19 -9.45
N LYS A 2 -10.00 4.06 -8.84
CA LYS A 2 -9.57 5.37 -8.32
C LYS A 2 -9.24 5.22 -6.83
N LEU A 3 -8.04 5.62 -6.42
CA LEU A 3 -7.64 5.60 -5.00
C LEU A 3 -8.42 6.65 -4.19
N PRO A 4 -8.80 6.36 -2.94
CA PRO A 4 -9.37 7.35 -2.05
C PRO A 4 -8.37 8.50 -1.84
N ARG A 5 -8.89 9.71 -1.72
CA ARG A 5 -8.08 10.88 -1.40
C ARG A 5 -8.38 11.34 0.02
N VAL A 6 -7.34 11.79 0.69
CA VAL A 6 -7.37 12.30 2.06
C VAL A 6 -6.68 13.64 2.10
N GLU A 7 -7.01 14.46 3.08
CA GLU A 7 -6.29 15.70 3.32
C GLU A 7 -4.95 15.40 4.01
N CYS A 8 -3.87 15.96 3.48
CA CYS A 8 -2.55 15.87 4.11
C CYS A 8 -2.50 16.79 5.33
N SER A 9 -2.33 16.24 6.53
CA SER A 9 -2.26 17.03 7.78
C SER A 9 -1.12 18.05 7.82
N ALA A 10 -0.07 17.86 7.01
CA ALA A 10 1.07 18.77 6.95
C ALA A 10 0.88 19.96 6.01
N CYS A 11 0.08 19.83 4.94
CA CYS A 11 -0.01 20.86 3.91
C CYS A 11 -1.42 21.12 3.36
N GLY A 12 -2.45 20.45 3.89
CA GLY A 12 -3.86 20.63 3.54
C GLY A 12 -4.25 20.12 2.14
N ARG A 13 -3.32 19.57 1.36
CA ARG A 13 -3.64 19.09 0.00
C ARG A 13 -4.41 17.78 0.02
N SER A 14 -5.35 17.63 -0.91
CA SER A 14 -5.99 16.35 -1.19
C SER A 14 -5.01 15.42 -1.91
N ILE A 15 -4.51 14.39 -1.23
CA ILE A 15 -3.51 13.42 -1.73
C ILE A 15 -4.12 12.02 -1.76
N ALA A 16 -3.72 11.21 -2.74
CA ALA A 16 -4.14 9.81 -2.79
C ALA A 16 -3.54 9.01 -1.62
N ALA A 17 -4.33 8.12 -1.04
CA ALA A 17 -3.88 7.17 -0.03
C ALA A 17 -4.08 5.74 -0.55
N GLY A 18 -3.01 4.95 -0.56
CA GLY A 18 -3.06 3.53 -0.93
C GLY A 18 -3.30 2.67 0.32
N PRO A 19 -4.05 1.55 0.24
CA PRO A 19 -4.29 0.70 1.40
C PRO A 19 -3.00 0.14 2.01
N VAL A 20 -3.00 -0.05 3.32
CA VAL A 20 -1.93 -0.76 4.03
C VAL A 20 -2.29 -2.24 4.14
N ALA A 21 -1.38 -3.12 3.69
CA ALA A 21 -1.56 -4.57 3.77
C ALA A 21 -1.89 -5.00 5.22
N GLY A 22 -2.89 -5.87 5.37
CA GLY A 22 -3.38 -6.32 6.68
C GLY A 22 -4.17 -5.27 7.48
N ARG A 23 -4.34 -4.03 6.99
CA ARG A 23 -5.08 -2.95 7.67
C ARG A 23 -5.95 -2.18 6.67
N LEU A 24 -7.04 -2.81 6.21
CA LEU A 24 -7.90 -2.26 5.16
C LEU A 24 -8.58 -0.93 5.52
N SER A 25 -8.73 -0.58 6.80
CA SER A 25 -9.21 0.72 7.26
C SER A 25 -8.15 1.83 7.21
N LYS A 26 -6.88 1.49 6.93
CA LYS A 26 -5.76 2.42 6.92
C LYS A 26 -5.19 2.62 5.51
N GLY A 27 -4.72 3.83 5.26
CA GLY A 27 -4.10 4.22 3.99
C GLY A 27 -2.74 4.89 4.21
N ARG A 28 -1.80 4.65 3.31
CA ARG A 28 -0.52 5.34 3.25
C ARG A 28 -0.61 6.48 2.23
N VAL A 29 -0.41 7.71 2.69
CA VAL A 29 -0.40 8.92 1.87
C VAL A 29 0.73 8.82 0.84
N TRP A 30 0.42 9.07 -0.43
CA TRP A 30 1.43 9.05 -1.49
C TRP A 30 2.45 10.18 -1.31
N ARG A 31 3.67 9.94 -1.79
CA ARG A 31 4.70 10.98 -1.84
C ARG A 31 4.20 12.14 -2.68
N HIS A 32 4.37 13.35 -2.17
CA HIS A 32 4.00 14.58 -2.86
C HIS A 32 4.92 15.71 -2.42
N ASP A 33 4.99 16.75 -3.24
CA ASP A 33 5.79 17.93 -2.93
C ASP A 33 5.06 18.90 -1.99
N PRO A 34 5.79 19.65 -1.15
CA PRO A 34 5.21 20.75 -0.40
C PRO A 34 4.66 21.83 -1.35
N PRO A 35 3.63 22.58 -0.91
CA PRO A 35 3.08 23.69 -1.70
C PRO A 35 4.12 24.78 -1.94
N GLY A 36 4.00 25.51 -3.06
CA GLY A 36 4.87 26.64 -3.39
C GLY A 36 6.28 26.26 -3.87
N ARG A 37 6.55 24.98 -4.13
CA ARG A 37 7.86 24.51 -4.56
C ARG A 37 8.14 24.89 -6.03
N PRO A 38 9.28 25.57 -6.33
CA PRO A 38 9.65 25.90 -7.70
C PRO A 38 10.13 24.67 -8.48
N PRO A 39 9.90 24.63 -9.81
CA PRO A 39 10.40 23.56 -10.67
C PRO A 39 11.94 23.46 -10.62
N GLY A 40 12.49 22.24 -10.62
CA GLY A 40 13.95 22.02 -10.71
C GLY A 40 14.73 22.12 -9.40
N SER A 41 14.08 22.37 -8.26
CA SER A 41 14.73 22.30 -6.94
C SER A 41 15.03 20.84 -6.51
N ALA A 42 15.80 20.62 -5.45
CA ALA A 42 16.05 19.28 -4.89
C ALA A 42 14.73 18.58 -4.49
N LEU A 43 14.62 17.27 -4.77
CA LEU A 43 13.42 16.45 -4.54
C LEU A 43 13.15 16.24 -3.03
N VAL A 44 12.54 17.23 -2.39
CA VAL A 44 12.10 17.14 -0.99
C VAL A 44 10.61 16.83 -0.95
N SER A 45 10.26 15.67 -0.40
CA SER A 45 8.86 15.30 -0.16
C SER A 45 8.27 16.16 0.97
N CYS A 46 6.97 16.44 0.89
CA CYS A 46 6.22 17.01 2.01
C CYS A 46 6.34 16.10 3.24
N LEU A 47 6.42 16.69 4.44
CA LEU A 47 6.53 15.95 5.71
C LEU A 47 5.38 14.97 5.96
N GLY A 48 4.18 15.25 5.42
CA GLY A 48 3.04 14.33 5.51
C GLY A 48 3.09 13.17 4.50
N SER A 49 4.11 13.11 3.64
CA SER A 49 4.28 11.99 2.72
C SER A 49 4.49 10.69 3.47
N LEU A 50 3.87 9.61 2.97
CA LEU A 50 3.93 8.26 3.56
C LEU A 50 3.32 8.13 4.96
N ALA A 51 2.68 9.17 5.49
CA ALA A 51 1.90 9.06 6.72
C ALA A 51 0.81 8.00 6.58
N ILE A 52 0.59 7.23 7.63
CA ILE A 52 -0.52 6.28 7.72
C ILE A 52 -1.72 7.00 8.33
N VAL A 53 -2.84 7.02 7.62
CA VAL A 53 -4.08 7.70 8.00
C VAL A 53 -5.25 6.72 8.00
N ASP A 54 -6.36 7.13 8.59
CA ASP A 54 -7.64 6.47 8.40
C ASP A 54 -8.19 6.74 7.00
N LEU A 55 -8.68 5.69 6.35
CA LEU A 55 -9.41 5.83 5.10
C LEU A 55 -10.88 6.16 5.37
N PRO A 56 -11.51 7.00 4.53
CA PRO A 56 -12.93 7.32 4.68
C PRO A 56 -13.83 6.09 4.49
N LEU A 57 -13.37 5.11 3.72
CA LEU A 57 -13.99 3.80 3.55
C LEU A 57 -12.90 2.73 3.56
N PRO A 58 -13.16 1.54 4.13
CA PRO A 58 -12.21 0.44 4.06
C PRO A 58 -11.90 0.06 2.61
N ALA A 59 -10.62 -0.19 2.33
CA ALA A 59 -10.19 -0.71 1.05
C ALA A 59 -10.67 -2.14 0.85
N ARG A 60 -10.80 -2.55 -0.41
CA ARG A 60 -11.12 -3.94 -0.78
C ARG A 60 -9.86 -4.61 -1.30
N GLN A 61 -9.51 -5.74 -0.71
CA GLN A 61 -8.49 -6.63 -1.26
C GLN A 61 -9.14 -7.51 -2.32
N MET A 62 -8.44 -7.73 -3.43
CA MET A 62 -8.87 -8.72 -4.42
C MET A 62 -8.65 -10.11 -3.83
N GLU A 63 -9.70 -10.92 -3.81
CA GLU A 63 -9.58 -12.34 -3.48
C GLU A 63 -9.10 -13.07 -4.73
N LEU A 64 -7.95 -13.71 -4.62
CA LEU A 64 -7.54 -14.68 -5.63
C LEU A 64 -8.29 -15.98 -5.35
N PRO A 65 -8.83 -16.67 -6.38
CA PRO A 65 -9.30 -18.03 -6.19
C PRO A 65 -8.14 -18.87 -5.65
N ALA A 66 -8.42 -19.75 -4.70
CA ALA A 66 -7.43 -20.71 -4.24
C ALA A 66 -6.95 -21.53 -5.44
N ASP A 67 -5.63 -21.59 -5.66
CA ASP A 67 -5.05 -22.43 -6.69
C ASP A 67 -5.30 -23.90 -6.31
N PRO A 68 -6.02 -24.69 -7.11
CA PRO A 68 -6.35 -26.07 -6.77
C PRO A 68 -5.16 -27.05 -6.83
N GLY A 69 -3.92 -26.61 -7.06
CA GLY A 69 -2.80 -27.54 -6.98
C GLY A 69 -1.41 -26.92 -7.07
N GLU A 70 -0.80 -26.71 -5.91
CA GLU A 70 0.61 -27.08 -5.77
C GLU A 70 0.64 -28.50 -5.18
N PRO A 71 1.27 -29.49 -5.85
CA PRO A 71 1.50 -30.78 -5.22
C PRO A 71 2.34 -30.58 -3.96
N ASP A 72 1.90 -31.18 -2.86
CA ASP A 72 2.62 -31.21 -1.60
C ASP A 72 4.04 -31.78 -1.84
N PRO A 73 5.12 -31.00 -1.58
CA PRO A 73 6.48 -31.53 -1.71
C PRO A 73 6.74 -32.69 -0.72
N ASP A 74 5.90 -32.89 0.30
CA ASP A 74 6.01 -33.99 1.26
C ASP A 74 5.44 -35.31 0.73
N GLY A 75 4.90 -35.32 -0.50
CA GLY A 75 4.51 -36.54 -1.23
C GLY A 75 5.65 -37.23 -1.99
N ALA A 76 6.89 -36.73 -1.90
CA ALA A 76 8.05 -37.42 -2.41
C ALA A 76 8.44 -38.54 -1.43
N ASP A 77 8.21 -39.79 -1.84
CA ASP A 77 8.71 -41.00 -1.20
C ASP A 77 10.09 -40.75 -0.55
N ALA A 78 10.12 -40.82 0.79
CA ALA A 78 11.36 -40.82 1.53
C ALA A 78 12.17 -42.07 1.11
N LEU A 79 13.12 -41.88 0.18
CA LEU A 79 14.06 -42.93 -0.16
C LEU A 79 14.84 -43.31 1.11
N PRO A 80 14.80 -44.58 1.54
CA PRO A 80 15.54 -45.00 2.72
C PRO A 80 17.03 -44.89 2.43
N LEU A 81 17.74 -44.05 3.20
CA LEU A 81 19.19 -44.02 3.23
C LEU A 81 19.68 -45.27 3.99
N PHE A 82 19.95 -46.34 3.24
CA PHE A 82 20.85 -47.42 3.64
C PHE A 82 22.11 -47.37 2.77
#